data_AF-A0A1M6V9G1-F1
#
_entry.id   AF-A0A1M6V9G1-F1
#
_cell.length_a   1.000
_cell.length_b   1.000
_cell.length_c   1.000
_cell.angle_alpha   90.00
_cell.angle_beta   90.00
_cell.angle_gamma   90.00
#
_symmetry.space_group_name_H-M   'P 1'
#
loop_
_entity.id
_entity.type
_entity.pdbx_description
1 polymer ?
#
loop_
_entity_poly.entity_id
_entity_poly.type
_entity_poly.pdbx_seq_one_letter_code
_entity_poly.pdbx_strand_id
1 'polypeptide(L)' 'FIKNLCVPFDNNLAERDLRMIKVKTKVSGCFRSEEGAQEYLTIMSYIGTAHKHGINAFTAIREALLGNSDIIFN' A
#
# COMPACT_ATOMS: atom_id res chain seq x y z
N PHE A 1 5.65 -8.45 -21.34
CA PHE A 1 7.02 -7.88 -21.29
C PHE A 1 7.02 -6.49 -21.92
N ILE A 2 7.59 -5.50 -21.24
CA ILE A 2 7.68 -4.10 -21.69
C ILE A 2 8.90 -3.93 -22.59
N LYS A 3 8.73 -3.24 -23.73
CA LYS A 3 9.76 -3.07 -24.78
C LYS A 3 10.39 -1.67 -24.84
N ASN A 4 9.90 -0.71 -24.04
CA ASN A 4 10.39 0.67 -24.09
C ASN A 4 10.63 1.20 -22.67
N LEU A 5 11.89 1.60 -22.40
CA LEU A 5 12.37 2.08 -21.10
C LEU A 5 12.28 3.61 -20.96
N CYS A 6 11.89 4.34 -22.03
CA CYS A 6 11.57 5.76 -21.94
C CYS A 6 10.19 5.95 -21.32
N VAL A 7 10.09 5.65 -20.02
CA VAL A 7 8.96 6.09 -19.22
C VAL A 7 9.37 7.45 -18.66
N PRO A 8 8.67 8.55 -18.98
CA PRO A 8 8.92 9.84 -18.33
C PRO A 8 8.83 9.68 -16.81
N PHE A 9 9.43 10.60 -16.04
CA PHE A 9 9.21 10.69 -14.59
C PHE A 9 7.74 11.03 -14.32
N ASP A 10 6.89 10.03 -14.45
CA ASP A 10 5.49 10.10 -14.14
C ASP A 10 5.32 9.69 -12.67
N ASN A 11 4.30 10.25 -12.02
CA ASN A 11 3.93 9.91 -10.66
C ASN A 11 3.28 8.52 -10.65
N ASN A 12 4.09 7.52 -10.97
CA ASN A 12 3.67 6.16 -11.25
C ASN A 12 3.16 5.50 -9.96
N LEU A 13 2.28 4.51 -10.12
CA LEU A 13 1.63 3.86 -8.99
C LEU A 13 2.65 3.23 -8.02
N ALA A 14 3.73 2.66 -8.55
CA ALA A 14 4.76 2.02 -7.73
C ALA A 14 5.49 3.03 -6.83
N GLU A 15 5.75 4.23 -7.31
CA GLU A 15 6.37 5.29 -6.53
C GLU A 15 5.42 5.78 -5.43
N ARG A 16 4.12 5.92 -5.72
CA ARG A 16 3.12 6.30 -4.72
C ARG A 16 3.02 5.27 -3.59
N ASP A 17 3.03 3.98 -3.94
CA ASP A 17 2.99 2.90 -2.95
C ASP A 17 4.24 2.96 -2.04
N LEU A 18 5.42 3.28 -2.59
CA LEU A 18 6.67 3.44 -1.81
C LEU A 18 6.75 4.73 -0.99
N ARG A 19 6.07 5.82 -1.39
CA ARG A 19 6.10 7.10 -0.66
C ARG A 19 5.61 6.96 0.77
N MET A 20 4.64 6.08 1.03
CA MET A 20 4.08 5.87 2.36
C MET A 20 5.13 5.37 3.36
N ILE A 21 6.04 4.49 2.92
CA ILE A 21 7.17 4.02 3.72
C ILE A 21 8.08 5.19 4.06
N LYS A 22 8.45 6.00 3.06
CA LYS A 22 9.36 7.12 3.27
C LYS A 22 8.76 8.19 4.19
N VAL A 23 7.46 8.45 4.07
CA VAL A 23 6.72 9.35 4.95
C VAL A 23 6.69 8.81 6.38
N LYS A 24 6.38 7.52 6.58
CA LYS A 24 6.41 6.89 7.90
C LYS A 24 7.79 7.01 8.56
N THR A 25 8.86 6.77 7.80
CA THR A 25 10.24 6.91 8.28
C THR A 25 10.60 8.35 8.66
N LYS A 26 10.24 9.32 7.81
CA LYS A 26 10.64 10.72 7.97
C LYS A 26 9.81 11.47 9.01
N VAL A 27 8.50 11.20 9.08
CA VAL A 27 7.53 12.05 9.80
C VAL A 27 6.90 11.34 11.00
N SER A 28 6.69 10.02 10.93
CA SER A 28 5.88 9.29 11.92
C SER A 28 6.70 8.44 12.89
N GLY A 29 7.89 8.91 13.27
CA GLY A 29 8.70 8.30 14.33
C GLY A 29 9.58 7.12 13.92
N CYS A 30 9.68 6.83 12.62
CA CYS A 30 10.47 5.72 12.08
C CYS A 30 10.00 4.33 12.57
N PHE A 31 10.61 3.27 12.02
CA PHE A 31 10.41 1.90 12.48
C PHE A 31 11.45 1.58 13.57
N ARG A 32 10.99 0.98 14.67
CA ARG A 32 11.86 0.56 15.78
C ARG A 32 12.36 -0.88 15.64
N SER A 33 11.69 -1.67 14.81
CA SER A 33 12.03 -3.05 14.47
C SER A 33 11.71 -3.33 13.01
N GLU A 34 12.40 -4.31 12.42
CA GLU A 34 12.10 -4.83 11.09
C GLU A 34 10.70 -5.46 11.04
N GLU A 35 10.31 -6.18 12.09
CA GLU A 35 8.99 -6.79 12.22
C GLU A 35 7.87 -5.75 12.11
N GLY A 36 7.96 -4.63 12.84
CA GLY A 36 6.96 -3.56 12.74
C GLY A 36 6.95 -2.85 11.38
N ALA A 37 8.09 -2.86 10.66
CA ALA A 37 8.13 -2.40 9.28
C ALA A 37 7.39 -3.39 8.35
N GLN A 38 7.58 -4.69 8.54
CA GLN A 38 6.92 -5.74 7.76
C GLN A 38 5.40 -5.77 7.98
N GLU A 39 4.95 -5.60 9.21
CA GLU A 39 3.52 -5.45 9.55
C GLU A 39 2.91 -4.24 8.84
N TYR A 40 3.59 -3.09 8.92
CA TYR A 40 3.17 -1.88 8.23
C TYR A 40 3.08 -2.08 6.72
N LEU A 41 4.09 -2.71 6.11
CA LEU A 41 4.10 -3.03 4.69
C LEU A 41 2.94 -3.94 4.29
N THR A 42 2.61 -4.93 5.12
CA THR A 42 1.48 -5.84 4.90
C THR A 42 0.16 -5.07 4.85
N ILE A 43 -0.08 -4.20 5.83
CA ILE A 43 -1.29 -3.36 5.89
C ILE A 43 -1.37 -2.42 4.70
N MET A 44 -0.26 -1.75 4.37
CA MET A 44 -0.22 -0.82 3.24
C MET A 44 -0.41 -1.52 1.90
N SER A 45 0.11 -2.74 1.74
CA SER A 45 -0.11 -3.57 0.55
C SER A 45 -1.59 -3.93 0.37
N TYR A 46 -2.27 -4.29 1.46
CA TYR A 46 -3.71 -4.55 1.47
C TYR A 46 -4.51 -3.31 1.06
N ILE A 47 -4.21 -2.14 1.65
CA ILE A 47 -4.87 -0.87 1.32
C ILE A 47 -4.59 -0.43 -0.13
N GLY A 48 -3.36 -0.61 -0.60
CA GLY A 48 -2.98 -0.31 -1.98
C GLY A 48 -3.73 -1.18 -2.98
N THR A 49 -3.95 -2.46 -2.65
CA THR A 49 -4.77 -3.37 -3.44
C THR A 49 -6.24 -2.95 -3.43
N ALA A 50 -6.80 -2.63 -2.26
CA ALA A 50 -8.16 -2.09 -2.15
C ALA A 50 -8.37 -0.87 -3.05
N HIS A 51 -7.44 0.09 -3.03
CA HIS A 51 -7.52 1.28 -3.89
C HIS A 51 -7.47 0.95 -5.38
N LYS A 52 -6.68 -0.05 -5.79
CA LYS A 52 -6.62 -0.51 -7.20
C LYS A 52 -7.98 -1.07 -7.67
N HIS A 53 -8.75 -1.66 -6.75
CA HIS A 53 -10.10 -2.14 -6.99
C HIS A 53 -11.18 -1.06 -6.75
N GLY A 54 -10.80 0.20 -6.51
CA GLY A 54 -11.74 1.29 -6.26
C GLY A 54 -12.40 1.27 -4.88
N ILE A 55 -11.91 0.43 -3.97
CA ILE A 55 -12.45 0.27 -2.62
C ILE A 55 -11.75 1.27 -1.69
N ASN A 56 -12.56 2.01 -0.93
CA ASN A 56 -12.05 2.94 0.06
C ASN A 56 -11.33 2.20 1.20
N ALA A 57 -10.17 2.71 1.64
CA ALA A 57 -9.36 2.12 2.70
C ALA A 57 -10.13 1.81 3.99
N PHE A 58 -11.04 2.70 4.42
CA PHE A 58 -11.85 2.47 5.62
C PHE A 58 -12.78 1.28 5.45
N THR A 59 -13.40 1.14 4.28
CA THR A 59 -14.27 0.00 3.98
C THR A 59 -13.46 -1.29 3.91
N ALA A 60 -12.30 -1.25 3.25
CA ALA A 60 -11.38 -2.39 3.17
C ALA A 60 -10.95 -2.90 4.55
N ILE A 61 -10.59 -1.99 5.46
CA ILE A 61 -10.17 -2.33 6.82
C ILE A 61 -11.36 -2.83 7.64
N ARG A 62 -12.53 -2.17 7.54
CA ARG A 62 -13.73 -2.59 8.26
C ARG A 62 -14.14 -4.01 7.90
N GLU A 63 -14.21 -4.33 6.61
CA GLU A 63 -14.58 -5.67 6.15
C GLU A 63 -13.53 -6.72 6.53
N ALA A 64 -12.24 -6.38 6.46
CA ALA A 64 -11.18 -7.28 6.97
C ALA A 64 -11.36 -7.61 8.45
N LEU A 65 -11.71 -6.63 9.28
CA LEU A 65 -11.97 -6.83 10.71
C LEU A 65 -13.26 -7.62 10.98
N LEU A 66 -14.24 -7.56 10.07
CA LEU A 66 -15.47 -8.34 10.13
C LEU A 66 -15.29 -9.78 9.58
N GLY A 67 -14.10 -10.14 9.11
CA GLY A 67 -13.79 -11.46 8.55
C GLY A 67 -13.95 -11.58 7.03
N ASN A 68 -14.30 -10.48 6.35
CA ASN A 68 -14.49 -10.41 4.91
C ASN A 68 -13.26 -9.74 4.25
N SER A 69 -12.06 -10.27 4.46
CA SER A 69 -10.83 -9.68 3.88
C SER A 69 -10.73 -9.83 2.36
N ASP A 70 -11.46 -10.79 1.77
CA ASP A 70 -11.38 -11.09 0.35
C ASP A 70 -12.11 -10.08 -0.54
N ILE A 71 -12.75 -9.08 0.05
CA ILE A 71 -13.46 -8.04 -0.72
C ILE A 71 -12.52 -7.26 -1.66
N ILE A 72 -11.22 -7.23 -1.37
CA ILE A 72 -10.22 -6.55 -2.21
C ILE A 72 -9.72 -7.40 -3.39
N PHE A 73 -10.09 -8.69 -3.43
CA PHE A 73 -9.64 -9.65 -4.45
C PHE A 73 -10.76 -10.09 -5.40
N ASN A 74 -12.00 -9.63 -5.16
CA ASN A 74 -13.10 -9.73 -6.13
C ASN A 74 -13.01 -8.62 -7.20
#